data_AF-A0A2V7UUY5-F1
#
_entry.id   AF-A0A2V7UUY5-F1
#
_cell.length_a   1.000
_cell.length_b   1.000
_cell.length_c   1.000
_cell.angle_alpha   90.00
_cell.angle_beta   90.00
_cell.angle_gamma   90.00
#
_symmetry.space_group_name_H-M   'P 1'
#
loop_
_entity.id
_entity.type
_entity.pdbx_description
1 polymer ?
#
loop_
_entity_poly.entity_id
_entity_poly.type
_entity_poly.pdbx_seq_one_letter_code
_entity_poly.pdbx_strand_id
1 'polypeptide(L)'
;MTEPDTIRRQVRSRLHEQGALVRQLLRQREQLRGSLFLRYGTCGKANCVCRTGRKHGPYSVLSSRSAGRGTFAYLDGDELTRARELLGRHREFRRGLARLRRLNAEVVVLLRRYGQAVVRRGGERLGIAPGA
;
A
#
# COMPACT_ATOMS: atom_id res chain seq x y z
N MET A 1 -20.20 27.01 16.56
CA MET A 1 -18.81 26.48 16.44
C MET A 1 -18.04 27.39 15.50
N THR A 2 -16.83 27.84 15.85
CA THR A 2 -16.03 28.68 14.94
C THR A 2 -15.33 27.85 13.86
N GLU A 3 -14.96 28.46 12.73
CA GLU A 3 -14.20 27.76 11.67
C GLU A 3 -12.91 27.11 12.21
N PRO A 4 -12.07 27.78 13.03
CA PRO A 4 -10.90 27.14 13.65
C PRO A 4 -11.25 25.90 14.49
N ASP A 5 -12.36 25.91 15.24
CA ASP A 5 -12.77 24.75 16.06
C ASP A 5 -13.19 23.56 15.20
N THR A 6 -13.82 23.81 14.06
CA THR A 6 -14.16 22.77 13.09
C THR A 6 -12.90 22.15 12.50
N ILE A 7 -11.93 22.96 12.09
CA ILE A 7 -10.66 22.47 11.54
C ILE A 7 -9.88 21.66 12.60
N ARG A 8 -9.84 22.11 13.86
CA ARG A 8 -9.22 21.35 14.97
C ARG A 8 -9.83 19.96 15.14
N ARG A 9 -11.15 19.83 15.08
CA ARG A 9 -11.83 18.52 15.13
C ARG A 9 -11.46 17.64 13.94
N GLN A 10 -11.43 18.19 12.73
CA GLN A 10 -11.04 17.45 11.53
C GLN A 10 -9.59 16.93 11.62
N VAL A 11 -8.65 17.76 12.07
CA VAL A 11 -7.25 17.34 12.29
C VAL A 11 -7.18 16.19 13.28
N ARG A 12 -7.86 16.29 14.43
CA ARG A 12 -7.88 15.21 15.44
C ARG A 12 -8.44 13.91 14.88
N SER A 13 -9.53 13.98 14.12
CA SER A 13 -10.11 12.81 13.44
C SER A 13 -9.11 12.16 12.49
N ARG A 14 -8.42 12.95 11.66
CA ARG A 14 -7.42 12.44 10.70
C ARG A 14 -6.20 11.84 11.37
N LEU A 15 -5.73 12.42 12.48
CA LEU A 15 -4.64 11.85 13.27
C LEU A 15 -5.03 10.52 13.92
N HIS A 16 -6.27 10.39 14.41
CA HIS A 16 -6.76 9.12 14.93
C HIS A 16 -6.79 8.03 13.85
N GLU A 17 -7.32 8.36 12.67
CA GLU A 17 -7.36 7.46 11.51
C GLU A 17 -5.94 7.08 11.04
N GLN A 18 -5.03 8.04 10.98
CA GLN A 18 -3.62 7.82 10.65
C GLN A 18 -2.97 6.85 11.63
N GLY A 19 -3.14 7.08 12.94
CA GLY A 19 -2.58 6.21 13.97
C GLY A 19 -3.13 4.78 13.91
N ALA A 20 -4.44 4.62 13.65
CA ALA A 20 -5.04 3.30 13.45
C ALA A 20 -4.46 2.58 12.22
N LEU A 21 -4.31 3.30 11.10
CA LEU A 21 -3.71 2.76 9.89
C LEU A 21 -2.25 2.33 10.11
N VAL A 22 -1.45 3.16 10.79
CA VAL A 22 -0.05 2.81 11.10
C VAL A 22 0.01 1.54 11.95
N ARG A 23 -0.84 1.42 12.99
CA ARG A 23 -0.92 0.19 13.80
C ARG A 23 -1.32 -1.03 12.98
N GLN A 24 -2.26 -0.89 12.04
CA GLN A 24 -2.64 -1.98 11.13
C GLN A 24 -1.45 -2.39 10.24
N LEU A 25 -0.73 -1.43 9.67
CA LEU A 25 0.43 -1.70 8.81
C LEU A 25 1.55 -2.42 9.56
N LEU A 26 1.82 -2.05 10.81
CA LEU A 26 2.84 -2.70 11.64
C LEU A 26 2.50 -4.15 12.04
N ARG A 27 1.22 -4.56 11.96
CA ARG A 27 0.82 -5.96 12.18
C ARG A 27 1.21 -6.90 11.04
N GLN A 28 1.49 -6.36 9.85
CA GLN A 28 1.85 -7.13 8.65
C GLN A 28 3.34 -7.55 8.69
N ARG A 29 3.69 -8.45 9.61
CA ARG A 29 5.08 -8.82 9.96
C ARG A 29 5.87 -9.49 8.82
N GLU A 30 5.21 -10.38 8.08
CA GLU A 30 5.82 -11.13 6.97
C GLU A 30 5.10 -10.81 5.67
N GLN A 31 5.89 -10.50 4.63
CA GLN A 31 5.39 -10.09 3.33
C GLN A 31 6.31 -10.63 2.23
N LEU A 32 5.72 -10.87 1.05
CA LEU A 32 6.46 -11.28 -0.13
C LEU A 32 6.18 -10.32 -1.28
N ARG A 33 7.23 -9.88 -1.96
CA ARG A 33 7.12 -9.08 -3.18
C ARG A 33 7.34 -9.96 -4.40
N GLY A 34 6.36 -9.98 -5.30
CA GLY A 34 6.45 -10.74 -6.53
C GLY A 34 5.12 -10.94 -7.23
N SER A 35 5.11 -11.89 -8.15
CA SER A 35 3.93 -12.34 -8.89
C SER A 35 3.92 -13.85 -9.00
N LEU A 36 2.74 -14.45 -8.87
CA LEU A 36 2.51 -15.86 -9.13
C LEU A 36 1.91 -16.03 -10.53
N PHE A 37 2.40 -17.01 -11.26
CA PHE A 37 1.88 -17.38 -12.58
C PHE A 37 2.14 -18.87 -12.85
N LEU A 38 1.44 -19.42 -13.83
CA LEU A 38 1.63 -20.79 -14.27
C LEU A 38 2.62 -20.85 -15.43
N ARG A 39 3.52 -21.83 -15.41
CA ARG A 39 4.48 -22.08 -16.48
C ARG A 39 4.28 -23.47 -17.07
N TYR A 40 4.47 -23.57 -18.39
CA TYR A 40 4.50 -24.84 -19.13
C TYR A 40 5.84 -24.97 -19.86
N GLY A 41 6.38 -26.19 -19.94
CA GLY A 41 7.74 -26.45 -20.44
C GLY A 41 7.91 -27.77 -21.19
N THR A 42 9.13 -28.01 -21.65
CA THR A 42 9.60 -29.27 -22.27
C THR A 42 10.69 -29.90 -21.39
N CYS A 43 10.71 -31.23 -21.25
CA CYS A 43 11.73 -31.93 -20.42
C CYS A 43 12.54 -33.02 -21.14
N GLY A 44 12.22 -33.34 -22.40
CA GLY A 44 12.91 -34.41 -23.14
C GLY A 44 12.63 -35.84 -22.67
N LYS A 45 11.82 -36.07 -21.62
CA LYS A 45 11.45 -37.42 -21.17
C LYS A 45 10.63 -38.16 -22.22
N ALA A 46 10.97 -39.43 -22.47
CA ALA A 46 10.37 -40.24 -23.53
C ALA A 46 8.85 -40.44 -23.37
N ASN A 47 8.37 -40.54 -22.12
CA ASN A 47 6.97 -40.77 -21.77
C ASN A 47 6.18 -39.49 -21.47
N CYS A 48 6.70 -38.32 -21.84
CA CYS A 48 6.06 -37.05 -21.52
C CYS A 48 5.19 -36.51 -22.67
N VAL A 49 4.07 -35.87 -22.32
CA VAL A 49 3.16 -35.20 -23.28
C VAL A 49 3.88 -34.20 -24.19
N CYS A 50 5.03 -33.66 -23.75
CA CYS A 50 5.91 -32.79 -24.55
C CYS A 50 6.29 -33.35 -25.92
N ARG A 51 6.35 -34.67 -26.07
CA ARG A 51 6.65 -35.30 -27.37
C ARG A 51 5.53 -35.19 -28.39
N THR A 52 4.30 -34.90 -27.95
CA THR A 52 3.13 -34.67 -28.81
C THR A 52 3.03 -33.23 -29.31
N GLY A 53 4.02 -32.39 -29.02
CA GLY A 53 4.00 -30.94 -29.31
C GLY A 53 3.32 -30.09 -28.23
N ARG A 54 2.65 -30.70 -27.24
CA ARG A 54 2.02 -29.99 -26.11
C ARG A 54 2.98 -29.89 -24.92
N LYS A 55 3.25 -28.68 -24.43
CA LYS A 55 4.10 -28.47 -23.23
C LYS A 55 3.45 -29.09 -21.97
N HIS A 56 4.25 -29.77 -21.14
CA HIS A 56 3.78 -30.26 -19.83
C HIS A 56 3.68 -29.10 -18.83
N GLY A 57 3.00 -29.37 -17.73
CA GLY A 57 2.70 -28.43 -16.66
C GLY A 57 1.25 -28.63 -16.21
N PRO A 58 0.66 -27.65 -15.50
CA PRO A 58 1.27 -26.38 -15.10
C PRO A 58 2.24 -26.53 -13.91
N TYR A 59 3.25 -25.66 -13.89
CA TYR A 59 4.05 -25.40 -12.70
C TYR A 59 3.67 -24.05 -12.09
N SER A 60 3.43 -24.01 -10.79
CA SER A 60 3.25 -22.76 -10.06
C SER A 60 4.60 -22.09 -9.87
N VAL A 61 4.74 -20.86 -10.37
CA VAL A 61 6.01 -20.12 -10.32
C VAL A 61 5.79 -18.78 -9.63
N LEU A 62 6.62 -18.50 -8.64
CA LEU A 62 6.81 -17.18 -8.07
C LEU A 62 7.96 -16.47 -8.79
N SER A 63 7.69 -15.31 -9.36
CA SER A 63 8.73 -14.35 -9.73
C SER A 63 8.88 -13.31 -8.63
N SER A 64 10.10 -13.17 -8.11
CA SER A 64 10.48 -12.07 -7.21
C SER A 64 11.59 -11.26 -7.88
N ARG A 65 11.68 -9.96 -7.55
CA ARG A 65 12.76 -9.09 -8.00
C ARG A 65 13.49 -8.53 -6.78
N SER A 66 14.79 -8.81 -6.70
CA SER A 66 15.72 -8.22 -5.72
C SER A 66 16.88 -7.57 -6.46
N ALA A 67 17.21 -6.31 -6.13
CA ALA A 67 18.36 -5.60 -6.69
C ALA A 67 18.49 -5.66 -8.24
N GLY A 68 17.38 -5.53 -8.96
CA GLY A 68 17.37 -5.52 -10.43
C GLY A 68 17.42 -6.90 -11.10
N ARG A 69 17.60 -8.00 -10.36
CA ARG A 69 17.55 -9.38 -10.89
C ARG A 69 16.24 -10.07 -10.49
N GLY A 70 15.61 -10.71 -11.46
CA GLY A 70 14.43 -11.53 -11.24
C GLY A 70 14.83 -12.98 -10.95
N THR A 71 14.32 -13.56 -9.86
CA THR A 71 14.45 -14.99 -9.57
C THR A 71 13.10 -15.67 -9.71
N PHE A 72 13.12 -16.93 -10.16
CA PHE A 72 11.94 -17.79 -10.22
C PHE A 72 12.08 -18.90 -9.19
N ALA A 73 11.03 -19.11 -8.40
CA ALA A 73 10.89 -20.26 -7.52
C ALA A 73 9.67 -21.07 -7.98
N TYR A 74 9.85 -22.38 -8.13
CA TYR A 74 8.76 -23.32 -8.37
C TYR A 74 8.18 -23.70 -7.02
N LEU A 75 6.86 -23.67 -6.90
CA LEU A 75 6.16 -23.91 -5.65
C LEU A 75 5.26 -25.14 -5.77
N ASP A 76 5.23 -25.94 -4.71
CA ASP A 76 4.20 -26.96 -4.50
C ASP A 76 2.88 -26.38 -3.95
N GLY A 77 1.95 -27.24 -3.53
CA GLY A 77 0.62 -26.83 -3.06
C GLY A 77 0.64 -26.01 -1.76
N ASP A 78 1.45 -26.41 -0.79
CA ASP A 78 1.52 -25.74 0.52
C ASP A 78 2.31 -24.44 0.39
N GLU A 79 3.41 -24.48 -0.36
CA GLU A 79 4.22 -23.30 -0.68
C GLU A 79 3.42 -22.26 -1.48
N LEU A 80 2.60 -22.70 -2.44
CA LEU A 80 1.74 -21.81 -3.22
C LEU A 80 0.73 -21.09 -2.33
N THR A 81 0.09 -21.81 -1.40
CA THR A 81 -0.89 -21.25 -0.48
C THR A 81 -0.24 -20.17 0.39
N ARG A 82 0.91 -20.48 1.00
CA ARG A 82 1.67 -19.52 1.82
C ARG A 82 2.15 -18.32 1.01
N ALA A 83 2.63 -18.53 -0.22
CA ALA A 83 3.07 -17.46 -1.10
C ALA A 83 1.91 -16.50 -1.46
N ARG A 84 0.70 -17.03 -1.72
CA ARG A 84 -0.49 -16.21 -2.01
C ARG A 84 -0.84 -15.31 -0.83
N GLU A 85 -0.80 -15.83 0.39
CA GLU A 85 -1.06 -15.05 1.60
C GLU A 85 -0.05 -13.91 1.76
N LEU A 86 1.24 -14.22 1.68
CA LEU A 86 2.31 -13.22 1.85
C LEU A 86 2.30 -12.14 0.76
N LEU A 87 1.94 -12.51 -0.48
CA LEU A 87 1.72 -11.55 -1.57
C LEU A 87 0.49 -10.67 -1.31
N GLY A 88 -0.57 -11.24 -0.74
CA GLY A 88 -1.75 -10.51 -0.28
C GLY A 88 -1.40 -9.45 0.76
N ARG A 89 -0.66 -9.85 1.82
CA ARG A 89 -0.17 -8.94 2.87
C ARG A 89 0.67 -7.81 2.29
N HIS A 90 1.56 -8.11 1.33
CA HIS A 90 2.34 -7.08 0.66
C HIS A 90 1.49 -6.08 -0.12
N ARG A 91 0.48 -6.55 -0.86
CA ARG A 91 -0.46 -5.68 -1.58
C ARG A 91 -1.25 -4.80 -0.64
N GLU A 92 -1.75 -5.35 0.47
CA GLU A 92 -2.47 -4.59 1.50
C GLU A 92 -1.56 -3.51 2.09
N PHE A 93 -0.33 -3.87 2.47
CA PHE A 93 0.65 -2.93 3.01
C PHE A 93 0.93 -1.77 2.04
N ARG A 94 1.11 -2.08 0.74
CA ARG A 94 1.30 -1.06 -0.31
C ARG A 94 0.11 -0.12 -0.46
N ARG A 95 -1.12 -0.65 -0.41
CA ARG A 95 -2.36 0.16 -0.42
C ARG A 95 -2.45 1.04 0.82
N GLY A 96 -2.12 0.50 1.99
CA GLY A 96 -2.09 1.24 3.24
C GLY A 96 -1.06 2.37 3.23
N LEU A 97 0.15 2.16 2.69
CA LEU A 97 1.13 3.23 2.49
C LEU A 97 0.58 4.36 1.59
N ALA A 98 -0.13 4.02 0.50
CA ALA A 98 -0.75 5.01 -0.36
C ALA A 98 -1.83 5.81 0.38
N ARG A 99 -2.64 5.15 1.21
CA ARG A 99 -3.64 5.81 2.07
C ARG A 99 -2.98 6.71 3.12
N LEU A 100 -1.91 6.25 3.75
CA LEU A 100 -1.16 7.02 4.75
C LEU A 100 -0.62 8.32 4.15
N ARG A 101 -0.06 8.27 2.94
CA ARG A 101 0.38 9.47 2.22
C ARG A 101 -0.74 10.48 2.00
N ARG A 102 -1.93 10.02 1.59
CA ARG A 102 -3.10 10.88 1.42
C ARG A 102 -3.54 11.52 2.74
N LEU A 103 -3.67 10.71 3.80
CA LEU A 103 -4.03 11.22 5.13
C LEU A 103 -3.04 12.29 5.63
N ASN A 104 -1.74 12.06 5.46
CA ASN A 104 -0.73 13.03 5.85
C ASN A 104 -0.85 14.34 5.06
N ALA A 105 -1.11 14.25 3.74
CA ALA A 105 -1.35 15.43 2.91
C ALA A 105 -2.60 16.20 3.36
N GLU A 106 -3.69 15.51 3.70
CA GLU A 106 -4.91 16.13 4.23
C GLU A 106 -4.66 16.87 5.55
N VAL A 107 -3.88 16.28 6.48
CA VAL A 107 -3.52 16.95 7.74
C VAL A 107 -2.76 18.24 7.47
N VAL A 108 -1.78 18.23 6.54
CA VAL A 108 -1.03 19.44 6.17
C VAL A 108 -1.95 20.52 5.60
N VAL A 109 -2.88 20.15 4.71
CA VAL A 109 -3.86 21.10 4.15
C VAL A 109 -4.74 21.70 5.25
N LEU A 110 -5.25 20.87 6.18
CA LEU A 110 -6.06 21.35 7.30
C LEU A 110 -5.28 22.31 8.20
N LEU A 111 -4.02 22.01 8.52
CA LEU A 111 -3.19 22.88 9.36
C LEU A 111 -2.89 24.23 8.69
N ARG A 112 -2.68 24.26 7.37
CA ARG A 112 -2.53 25.52 6.61
C ARG A 112 -3.80 26.37 6.70
N ARG A 113 -4.97 25.76 6.47
CA ARG A 113 -6.27 26.44 6.60
C ARG A 113 -6.52 26.95 8.02
N TYR A 114 -6.17 26.16 9.03
CA TYR A 114 -6.26 26.56 10.43
C TYR A 114 -5.42 27.82 10.69
N GLY A 115 -4.17 27.85 10.22
CA GLY A 115 -3.28 29.00 10.36
C GLY A 115 -3.88 30.27 9.74
N GLN A 116 -4.38 30.17 8.51
CA GLN A 116 -5.05 31.29 7.82
C GLN A 116 -6.27 31.79 8.58
N ALA A 117 -7.14 30.88 9.04
CA ALA A 117 -8.35 31.23 9.78
C ALA A 117 -8.04 31.92 11.12
N VAL A 118 -6.99 31.48 11.83
CA VAL A 118 -6.56 32.11 13.09
C VAL A 118 -5.94 33.49 12.87
N VAL A 119 -5.10 33.65 11.84
CA VAL A 119 -4.51 34.95 11.47
C VAL A 119 -5.61 35.96 11.10
N ARG A 120 -6.55 35.56 10.23
CA ARG A 120 -7.68 36.40 9.82
C ARG A 120 -8.50 36.85 11.02
N ARG A 121 -8.86 35.91 11.91
CA ARG A 121 -9.60 36.21 13.15
C ARG A 121 -8.81 37.15 14.07
N GLY A 122 -7.48 37.04 14.10
CA GLY A 122 -6.61 37.95 14.84
C GLY A 122 -6.67 39.38 14.28
N GLY A 123 -6.57 39.52 12.95
CA GLY A 123 -6.71 40.80 12.25
C GLY A 123 -8.07 41.45 12.48
N GLU A 124 -9.16 40.69 12.31
CA GLU A 124 -10.53 41.13 12.56
C GLU A 124 -10.70 41.68 13.99
N ARG A 125 -10.12 41.00 14.99
CA ARG A 125 -10.19 41.43 16.40
C ARG A 125 -9.43 42.71 16.69
N LEU A 126 -8.40 43.01 15.92
CA LEU A 126 -7.57 44.22 16.06
C LEU A 126 -8.00 45.33 15.09
N GLY A 127 -9.05 45.13 14.29
CA GLY A 127 -9.47 46.10 13.27
C GLY A 127 -8.48 46.26 12.11
N ILE A 128 -7.57 45.29 11.92
CA ILE A 128 -6.59 45.30 10.83
C ILE A 128 -7.25 44.62 9.63
N ALA A 129 -7.49 45.37 8.55
CA ALA A 129 -8.02 44.82 7.31
C ALA A 129 -7.08 43.71 6.78
N PRO A 130 -7.62 42.58 6.27
CA PRO A 130 -6.78 41.55 5.68
C PRO A 130 -5.99 42.16 4.52
N GLY A 131 -4.66 42.15 4.64
CA GLY A 131 -3.76 42.65 3.59
C GLY A 131 -4.04 41.95 2.26
N ALA A 132 -4.10 42.76 1.20
CA ALA A 132 -4.32 42.37 -0.19
C ALA A 132 -3.32 41.30 -0.67
#